data_AF-A0A941C8I3-F1
#
_entry.id   AF-A0A941C8I3-F1
#
_cell.length_a   1.000
_cell.length_b   1.000
_cell.length_c   1.000
_cell.angle_alpha   90.00
_cell.angle_beta   90.00
_cell.angle_gamma   90.00
#
_symmetry.space_group_name_H-M   'P 1'
#
loop_
_entity.id
_entity.type
_entity.pdbx_description
1 polymer ?
#
loop_
_entity_poly.entity_id
_entity_poly.type
_entity_poly.pdbx_seq_one_letter_code
_entity_poly.pdbx_strand_id
1 'polypeptide(L)'
;MDITDEIFKVNNVFESISTKIVNEIGYRLSISFNIKDLPDHKNFSTSLKDIENSKYIYRELDEIRCDCLYWFELGTKEEAKKLNARLNEYRASNSNRSVPATNKNKDSNVLYVGIRRGGYTKKWETSNITNRINQHLGYYHSGNTQGLQLIHFAKDCDFDIRINVVKIESTNSMYLNIIEKLVAQKLKPLCGRH
;
A
#
# COMPACT_ATOMS: atom_id res chain seq x y z
N MET A 1 -13.24 -13.25 36.49
CA MET A 1 -12.53 -13.52 35.23
C MET A 1 -11.27 -12.69 35.29
N ASP A 2 -10.10 -13.30 35.07
CA ASP A 2 -8.83 -12.55 35.12
C ASP A 2 -8.69 -11.70 33.85
N ILE A 3 -8.30 -10.45 34.01
CA ILE A 3 -8.08 -9.52 32.90
C ILE A 3 -6.99 -10.04 31.94
N THR A 4 -6.02 -10.79 32.47
CA THR A 4 -4.97 -11.44 31.67
C THR A 4 -5.55 -12.45 30.68
N ASP A 5 -6.51 -13.27 31.13
CA ASP A 5 -7.18 -14.27 30.28
C ASP A 5 -8.00 -13.60 29.16
N GLU A 6 -8.64 -12.48 29.45
CA GLU A 6 -9.39 -11.71 28.45
C GLU A 6 -8.47 -11.11 27.39
N ILE A 7 -7.36 -10.49 27.81
CA ILE A 7 -6.34 -9.96 26.89
C ILE A 7 -5.79 -11.08 26.01
N PHE A 8 -5.52 -12.26 26.58
CA PHE A 8 -5.02 -13.40 25.83
C PHE A 8 -6.03 -13.86 24.76
N LYS A 9 -7.32 -13.93 25.09
CA LYS A 9 -8.39 -14.27 24.13
C LYS A 9 -8.45 -13.24 22.99
N VAL A 10 -8.42 -11.95 23.31
CA VAL A 10 -8.45 -10.88 22.30
C VAL A 10 -7.23 -10.95 21.38
N ASN A 11 -6.04 -11.16 21.94
CA ASN A 11 -4.81 -11.31 21.16
C ASN A 11 -4.92 -12.50 20.19
N ASN A 12 -5.41 -13.66 20.64
CA ASN A 12 -5.58 -14.82 19.77
C ASN A 12 -6.54 -14.57 18.59
N VAL A 13 -7.58 -13.75 18.80
CA VAL A 13 -8.49 -13.35 17.71
C VAL A 13 -7.75 -12.51 16.67
N PHE A 14 -7.01 -11.48 17.10
CA PHE A 14 -6.26 -10.62 16.17
C PHE A 14 -5.09 -11.35 15.48
N GLU A 15 -4.42 -12.27 16.19
CA GLU A 15 -3.41 -13.16 15.61
C GLU A 15 -4.02 -14.07 14.54
N SER A 16 -5.18 -14.66 14.79
CA SER A 16 -5.91 -15.46 13.81
C SER A 16 -6.29 -14.65 12.57
N ILE A 17 -6.82 -13.43 12.75
CA ILE A 17 -7.17 -12.52 11.65
C ILE A 17 -5.93 -12.17 10.81
N SER A 18 -4.85 -11.71 11.45
CA SER A 18 -3.63 -11.31 10.73
C SER A 18 -2.99 -12.49 9.99
N THR A 19 -3.03 -13.69 10.57
CA THR A 19 -2.54 -14.92 9.92
C THR A 19 -3.38 -15.27 8.69
N LYS A 20 -4.71 -15.17 8.77
CA LYS A 20 -5.60 -15.40 7.60
C LYS A 20 -5.32 -14.42 6.48
N ILE A 21 -5.10 -13.14 6.80
CA ILE A 21 -4.76 -12.10 5.81
C ILE A 21 -3.46 -12.44 5.08
N VAL A 22 -2.40 -12.78 5.83
CA VAL A 22 -1.08 -13.08 5.28
C VAL A 22 -1.08 -14.38 4.47
N ASN A 23 -1.83 -15.38 4.91
CA ASN A 23 -1.97 -16.67 4.21
C ASN A 23 -3.01 -16.63 3.09
N GLU A 24 -3.47 -15.44 2.70
CA GLU A 24 -4.38 -15.25 1.56
C GLU A 24 -5.73 -15.97 1.71
N ILE A 25 -6.17 -16.19 2.96
CA ILE A 25 -7.41 -16.87 3.26
C ILE A 25 -8.56 -15.85 3.22
N GLY A 26 -9.35 -15.89 2.15
CA GLY A 26 -10.52 -15.06 1.95
C GLY A 26 -10.43 -14.19 0.70
N TYR A 27 -11.32 -13.21 0.57
CA TYR A 27 -11.31 -12.30 -0.57
C TYR A 27 -10.13 -11.32 -0.48
N ARG A 28 -9.30 -11.31 -1.53
CA ARG A 28 -8.22 -10.37 -1.74
C ARG A 28 -8.20 -9.90 -3.19
N LEU A 29 -8.26 -8.59 -3.39
CA LEU A 29 -8.00 -7.99 -4.69
C LEU A 29 -6.49 -7.90 -4.91
N SER A 30 -6.00 -8.41 -6.05
CA SER A 30 -4.59 -8.37 -6.42
C SER A 30 -4.44 -7.78 -7.81
N ILE A 31 -3.72 -6.66 -7.91
CA ILE A 31 -3.53 -5.91 -9.17
C ILE A 31 -2.04 -5.88 -9.46
N SER A 32 -1.65 -6.32 -10.65
CA SER A 32 -0.25 -6.32 -11.08
C SER A 32 -0.01 -5.31 -12.19
N PHE A 33 1.11 -4.61 -12.15
CA PHE A 33 1.55 -3.68 -13.19
C PHE A 33 3.07 -3.59 -13.20
N ASN A 34 3.64 -3.22 -14.33
CA ASN A 34 5.06 -2.88 -14.42
C ASN A 34 5.25 -1.37 -14.28
N ILE A 35 6.23 -0.92 -13.49
CA ILE A 35 6.49 0.52 -13.28
C ILE A 35 6.85 1.22 -14.61
N LYS A 36 7.54 0.54 -15.53
CA LYS A 36 7.92 1.13 -16.82
C LYS A 36 6.73 1.43 -17.74
N ASP A 37 5.61 0.73 -17.53
CA ASP A 37 4.40 0.90 -18.32
C ASP A 37 3.49 2.02 -17.78
N LEU A 38 3.79 2.54 -16.59
CA LEU A 38 3.08 3.71 -16.06
C LEU A 38 3.40 4.95 -16.89
N PRO A 39 2.41 5.78 -17.30
CA PRO A 39 2.64 6.99 -18.09
C PRO A 39 3.34 8.09 -17.29
N ASP A 40 4.01 9.04 -17.95
CA ASP A 40 4.50 10.22 -17.23
C ASP A 40 3.35 11.01 -16.60
N HIS A 41 3.56 11.54 -15.39
CA HIS A 41 2.52 12.32 -14.71
C HIS A 41 2.29 13.71 -15.33
N LYS A 42 3.16 14.17 -16.25
CA LYS A 42 3.07 15.44 -17.00
C LYS A 42 2.62 16.63 -16.13
N ASN A 43 3.38 16.95 -15.09
CA ASN A 43 3.03 18.03 -14.13
C ASN A 43 1.64 17.88 -13.49
N PHE A 44 1.21 16.64 -13.23
CA PHE A 44 -0.09 16.30 -12.61
C PHE A 44 -1.30 16.63 -13.47
N SER A 45 -1.10 16.93 -14.75
CA SER A 45 -2.19 17.02 -15.74
C SER A 45 -2.75 15.66 -16.12
N THR A 46 -2.01 14.59 -15.82
CA THR A 46 -2.39 13.22 -16.14
C THR A 46 -3.10 12.55 -14.97
N SER A 47 -4.37 12.23 -15.18
CA SER A 47 -5.14 11.31 -14.35
C SER A 47 -5.00 9.92 -14.93
N LEU A 48 -4.38 9.00 -14.17
CA LEU A 48 -4.18 7.61 -14.61
C LEU A 48 -5.49 6.85 -14.88
N LYS A 49 -6.64 7.36 -14.39
CA LYS A 49 -7.95 6.79 -14.66
C LYS A 49 -8.42 7.04 -16.09
N ASP A 50 -8.00 8.16 -16.66
CA ASP A 50 -8.40 8.60 -18.00
C ASP A 50 -7.48 8.03 -19.09
N ILE A 51 -6.43 7.31 -18.67
CA ILE A 51 -5.51 6.63 -19.58
C ILE A 51 -5.96 5.17 -19.74
N GLU A 52 -6.33 4.83 -20.97
CA GLU A 52 -6.83 3.53 -21.38
C GLU A 52 -5.99 2.36 -20.85
N ASN A 53 -4.66 2.48 -20.93
CA ASN A 53 -3.72 1.41 -20.57
C ASN A 53 -3.46 1.30 -19.06
N SER A 54 -3.88 2.27 -18.24
CA SER A 54 -3.68 2.23 -16.78
C SER A 54 -4.97 2.22 -15.97
N LYS A 55 -6.14 2.45 -16.60
CA LYS A 55 -7.44 2.45 -15.93
C LYS A 55 -7.74 1.14 -15.19
N TYR A 56 -7.20 0.03 -15.68
CA TYR A 56 -7.38 -1.30 -15.08
C TYR A 56 -6.86 -1.36 -13.64
N ILE A 57 -5.87 -0.55 -13.28
CA ILE A 57 -5.32 -0.48 -11.93
C ILE A 57 -6.39 -0.04 -10.92
N TYR A 58 -7.33 0.81 -11.33
CA TYR A 58 -8.30 1.43 -10.40
C TYR A 58 -9.70 0.87 -10.45
N ARG A 59 -10.08 0.18 -11.53
CA ARG A 59 -11.46 -0.26 -11.76
C ARG A 59 -12.06 -0.97 -10.54
N GLU A 60 -11.35 -1.97 -10.02
CA GLU A 60 -11.82 -2.74 -8.85
C GLU A 60 -11.54 -2.02 -7.52
N LEU A 61 -10.54 -1.13 -7.45
CA LEU A 61 -10.27 -0.32 -6.25
C LEU A 61 -11.38 0.69 -5.97
N ASP A 62 -12.01 1.24 -7.01
CA ASP A 62 -13.10 2.22 -6.84
C ASP A 62 -14.37 1.60 -6.23
N GLU A 63 -14.52 0.28 -6.33
CA GLU A 63 -15.62 -0.46 -5.71
C GLU A 63 -15.41 -0.63 -4.20
N ILE A 64 -14.17 -0.48 -3.70
CA ILE A 64 -13.84 -0.65 -2.29
C ILE A 64 -14.14 0.64 -1.52
N ARG A 65 -15.28 0.66 -0.83
CA ARG A 65 -15.76 1.82 -0.06
C ARG A 65 -15.62 1.67 1.46
N CYS A 66 -15.25 0.49 1.94
CA CYS A 66 -15.01 0.18 3.36
C CYS A 66 -13.54 0.41 3.75
N ASP A 67 -13.25 0.28 5.05
CA ASP A 67 -11.88 0.24 5.53
C ASP A 67 -11.13 -0.92 4.87
N CYS A 68 -9.84 -0.75 4.63
CA CYS A 68 -9.03 -1.78 4.01
C CYS A 68 -7.56 -1.72 4.44
N LEU A 69 -6.91 -2.87 4.33
CA LEU A 69 -5.47 -3.02 4.43
C LEU A 69 -4.93 -3.33 3.04
N TYR A 70 -3.80 -2.72 2.68
CA TYR A 70 -3.13 -2.94 1.41
C TYR A 70 -1.63 -3.06 1.58
N TRP A 71 -0.98 -3.72 0.62
CA TRP A 71 0.47 -3.77 0.56
C TRP A 71 0.97 -3.84 -0.88
N PHE A 72 2.20 -3.37 -1.06
CA PHE A 72 2.96 -3.44 -2.30
C PHE A 72 4.01 -4.52 -2.16
N GLU A 73 4.10 -5.43 -3.13
CA GLU A 73 5.13 -6.47 -3.15
C GLU A 73 5.64 -6.72 -4.57
N LEU A 74 6.80 -7.36 -4.64
CA LEU A 74 7.49 -7.74 -5.86
C LEU A 74 7.57 -9.27 -5.96
N GLY A 75 7.88 -9.77 -7.16
CA GLY A 75 8.00 -11.20 -7.43
C GLY A 75 9.05 -11.87 -6.53
N THR A 76 10.16 -11.17 -6.27
CA THR A 76 11.27 -11.66 -5.45
C THR A 76 11.72 -10.68 -4.37
N LYS A 77 12.43 -11.19 -3.35
CA LYS A 77 13.06 -10.37 -2.31
C LYS A 77 14.16 -9.49 -2.90
N GLU A 78 14.87 -9.99 -3.90
CA GLU A 78 15.99 -9.32 -4.57
C GLU A 78 15.50 -8.09 -5.34
N GLU A 79 14.40 -8.22 -6.08
CA GLU A 79 13.75 -7.09 -6.73
C GLU A 79 13.27 -6.06 -5.72
N ALA A 80 12.62 -6.51 -4.64
CA ALA A 80 12.15 -5.60 -3.59
C ALA A 80 13.30 -4.84 -2.92
N LYS A 81 14.43 -5.52 -2.65
CA LYS A 81 15.66 -4.89 -2.14
C LYS A 81 16.20 -3.86 -3.12
N LYS A 82 16.25 -4.16 -4.43
CA LYS A 82 16.70 -3.23 -5.47
C LYS A 82 15.80 -1.99 -5.54
N LEU A 83 14.48 -2.16 -5.57
CA LEU A 83 13.56 -1.03 -5.60
C LEU A 83 13.63 -0.20 -4.30
N ASN A 84 13.76 -0.84 -3.14
CA ASN A 84 13.95 -0.13 -1.88
C ASN A 84 15.29 0.63 -1.82
N ALA A 85 16.35 0.13 -2.47
CA ALA A 85 17.60 0.87 -2.61
C ALA A 85 17.39 2.16 -3.42
N ARG A 86 16.67 2.11 -4.54
CA ARG A 86 16.29 3.31 -5.30
C ARG A 86 15.47 4.32 -4.48
N LEU A 87 14.53 3.81 -3.68
CA LEU A 87 13.78 4.65 -2.75
C LEU A 87 14.69 5.34 -1.71
N ASN A 88 15.72 4.63 -1.22
CA ASN A 88 16.69 5.20 -0.28
C ASN A 88 17.59 6.25 -0.94
N GLU A 89 18.04 6.02 -2.18
CA GLU A 89 18.76 7.00 -3.00
C GLU A 89 17.94 8.28 -3.17
N TYR A 90 16.67 8.14 -3.56
CA TYR A 90 15.74 9.26 -3.71
C TYR A 90 15.49 10.03 -2.41
N ARG A 91 15.39 9.30 -1.28
CA ARG A 91 15.26 9.93 0.05
C ARG A 91 16.49 10.75 0.41
N ALA A 92 17.68 10.31 0.01
CA ALA A 92 18.95 11.00 0.29
C ALA A 92 19.19 12.20 -0.64
N SER A 93 18.56 12.24 -1.81
CA SER A 93 18.81 13.27 -2.84
C SER A 93 18.14 14.63 -2.58
N ASN A 94 17.70 14.93 -1.35
CA ASN A 94 16.95 16.15 -0.99
C ASN A 94 15.73 16.42 -1.90
N SER A 95 14.99 15.37 -2.26
CA SER A 95 13.79 15.53 -3.07
C SER A 95 12.71 16.37 -2.37
N ASN A 96 11.97 17.17 -3.15
CA ASN A 96 10.85 17.98 -2.70
C ASN A 96 9.60 17.18 -2.31
N ARG A 97 9.61 15.84 -2.44
CA ARG A 97 8.46 14.99 -2.11
C ARG A 97 8.75 14.04 -0.96
N SER A 98 7.83 14.01 0.00
CA SER A 98 7.81 13.06 1.11
C SER A 98 7.61 11.63 0.62
N VAL A 99 8.46 10.73 1.11
CA VAL A 99 8.38 9.28 0.91
C VAL A 99 8.34 8.55 2.26
N PRO A 100 7.97 7.25 2.31
CA PRO A 100 7.91 6.52 3.57
C PRO A 100 9.29 6.43 4.22
N ALA A 101 9.30 6.37 5.55
CA ALA A 101 10.53 6.17 6.31
C ALA A 101 11.16 4.81 6.02
N THR A 102 12.46 4.70 6.21
CA THR A 102 13.19 3.42 6.16
C THR A 102 12.68 2.48 7.26
N ASN A 103 12.58 1.18 6.96
CA ASN A 103 12.34 0.15 7.97
C ASN A 103 13.64 -0.63 8.26
N LYS A 104 13.74 -1.26 9.43
CA LYS A 104 14.87 -2.12 9.80
C LYS A 104 14.85 -3.47 9.08
N ASN A 105 13.70 -3.88 8.55
CA ASN A 105 13.56 -5.11 7.78
C ASN A 105 14.40 -5.05 6.50
N LYS A 106 15.12 -6.13 6.20
CA LYS A 106 15.99 -6.22 5.01
C LYS A 106 15.65 -7.39 4.10
N ASP A 107 14.83 -8.34 4.55
CA ASP A 107 14.58 -9.60 3.86
C ASP A 107 13.09 -9.89 3.70
N SER A 108 12.47 -9.17 2.77
CA SER A 108 11.07 -9.34 2.38
C SER A 108 10.90 -8.98 0.91
N ASN A 109 9.93 -9.58 0.25
CA ASN A 109 9.45 -9.16 -1.06
C ASN A 109 8.37 -8.08 -0.95
N VAL A 110 7.88 -7.78 0.26
CA VAL A 110 6.91 -6.72 0.54
C VAL A 110 7.65 -5.40 0.74
N LEU A 111 7.32 -4.41 -0.08
CA LEU A 111 7.92 -3.08 -0.02
C LEU A 111 7.27 -2.21 1.06
N TYR A 112 5.94 -2.20 1.13
CA TYR A 112 5.18 -1.28 1.97
C TYR A 112 3.84 -1.91 2.39
N VAL A 113 3.41 -1.66 3.63
CA VAL A 113 2.08 -2.00 4.13
C VAL A 113 1.36 -0.71 4.53
N GLY A 114 0.05 -0.65 4.35
CA GLY A 114 -0.74 0.49 4.80
C GLY A 114 -2.20 0.14 5.01
N ILE A 115 -2.88 1.01 5.75
CA ILE A 115 -4.34 1.00 5.85
C ILE A 115 -4.96 2.22 5.18
N ARG A 116 -6.22 2.07 4.81
CA ARG A 116 -7.04 3.19 4.35
C ARG A 116 -8.45 3.06 4.90
N ARG A 117 -8.93 4.14 5.52
CA ARG A 117 -10.33 4.25 5.92
C ARG A 117 -11.22 4.32 4.70
N GLY A 118 -12.39 3.71 4.81
CA GLY A 118 -13.45 3.73 3.82
C GLY A 118 -13.92 5.14 3.49
N GLY A 119 -14.66 5.24 2.40
CA GLY A 119 -15.20 6.49 1.91
C GLY A 119 -15.05 6.66 0.41
N TYR A 120 -15.78 7.63 -0.09
CA TYR A 120 -15.90 7.93 -1.51
C TYR A 120 -15.97 9.43 -1.73
N THR A 121 -15.19 9.94 -2.69
CA THR A 121 -15.17 11.36 -3.01
C THR A 121 -16.08 11.62 -4.20
N LYS A 122 -17.22 12.27 -3.97
CA LYS A 122 -18.17 12.61 -5.04
C LYS A 122 -17.57 13.50 -6.13
N LYS A 123 -16.70 14.45 -5.76
CA LYS A 123 -16.06 15.39 -6.70
C LYS A 123 -15.26 14.70 -7.80
N TRP A 124 -14.61 13.58 -7.46
CA TRP A 124 -13.68 12.87 -8.35
C TRP A 124 -14.16 11.47 -8.72
N GLU A 125 -15.34 11.08 -8.21
CA GLU A 125 -15.92 9.76 -8.40
C GLU A 125 -14.94 8.61 -8.08
N THR A 126 -14.20 8.78 -6.97
CA THR A 126 -13.11 7.88 -6.57
C THR A 126 -13.31 7.33 -5.17
N SER A 127 -12.95 6.08 -4.94
CA SER A 127 -12.81 5.57 -3.58
C SER A 127 -11.59 6.16 -2.86
N ASN A 128 -11.61 6.10 -1.53
CA ASN A 128 -10.50 6.53 -0.71
C ASN A 128 -9.22 5.71 -0.91
N ILE A 129 -9.34 4.41 -1.22
CA ILE A 129 -8.19 3.55 -1.53
C ILE A 129 -7.62 3.87 -2.90
N THR A 130 -8.45 4.13 -3.92
CA THR A 130 -7.98 4.56 -5.24
C THR A 130 -7.13 5.82 -5.14
N ASN A 131 -7.61 6.84 -4.42
CA ASN A 131 -6.84 8.06 -4.21
C ASN A 131 -5.51 7.80 -3.48
N ARG A 132 -5.51 6.85 -2.55
CA ARG A 132 -4.29 6.47 -1.81
C ARG A 132 -3.30 5.74 -2.71
N ILE A 133 -3.75 4.80 -3.55
CA ILE A 133 -2.89 4.13 -4.52
C ILE A 133 -2.32 5.14 -5.53
N ASN A 134 -3.14 6.07 -6.04
CA ASN A 134 -2.68 7.14 -6.92
C ASN A 134 -1.56 8.01 -6.29
N GLN A 135 -1.63 8.26 -4.98
CA GLN A 135 -0.54 8.91 -4.23
C GLN A 135 0.72 8.03 -4.16
N HIS A 136 0.58 6.73 -3.92
CA HIS A 136 1.72 5.81 -3.90
C HIS A 136 2.41 5.72 -5.27
N LEU A 137 1.64 5.74 -6.36
CA LEU A 137 2.19 5.75 -7.71
C LEU A 137 2.88 7.09 -8.04
N GLY A 138 2.49 8.21 -7.41
CA GLY A 138 3.15 9.52 -7.54
C GLY A 138 2.37 10.55 -8.37
N TYR A 139 1.11 10.30 -8.67
CA TYR A 139 0.28 11.17 -9.52
C TYR A 139 -0.54 12.20 -8.75
N TYR A 140 -0.43 12.21 -7.42
CA TYR A 140 -1.06 13.26 -6.63
C TYR A 140 -0.21 14.53 -6.67
N HIS A 141 -0.81 15.70 -6.85
CA HIS A 141 -0.05 16.95 -6.99
C HIS A 141 0.70 17.37 -5.71
N SER A 142 0.24 16.97 -4.52
CA SER A 142 0.88 17.35 -3.26
C SER A 142 2.08 16.48 -2.94
N GLY A 143 3.26 17.09 -2.77
CA GLY A 143 4.48 16.41 -2.37
C GLY A 143 4.53 16.00 -0.90
N ASN A 144 3.66 16.54 -0.05
CA ASN A 144 3.77 16.40 1.40
C ASN A 144 3.20 15.08 1.95
N THR A 145 2.44 14.34 1.13
CA THR A 145 1.84 13.06 1.54
C THR A 145 2.86 11.92 1.48
N GLN A 146 2.93 11.12 2.55
CA GLN A 146 3.80 9.93 2.63
C GLN A 146 3.24 8.77 1.79
N GLY A 147 3.26 8.91 0.46
CA GLY A 147 3.09 7.82 -0.50
C GLY A 147 4.46 7.32 -0.97
N LEU A 148 4.52 6.17 -1.65
CA LEU A 148 5.75 5.63 -2.22
C LEU A 148 6.37 6.58 -3.25
N GLN A 149 5.55 7.31 -4.04
CA GLN A 149 5.98 8.20 -5.11
C GLN A 149 6.73 7.49 -6.25
N LEU A 150 6.31 6.26 -6.62
CA LEU A 150 7.09 5.33 -7.47
C LEU A 150 7.64 5.96 -8.77
N ILE A 151 6.82 6.69 -9.53
CA ILE A 151 7.26 7.27 -10.81
C ILE A 151 8.38 8.31 -10.65
N HIS A 152 8.58 8.88 -9.46
CA HIS A 152 9.60 9.92 -9.26
C HIS A 152 11.02 9.37 -9.16
N PHE A 153 11.19 8.05 -8.97
CA PHE A 153 12.51 7.44 -8.82
C PHE A 153 12.66 6.09 -9.52
N ALA A 154 11.58 5.50 -10.02
CA ALA A 154 11.59 4.16 -10.62
C ALA A 154 10.92 4.09 -12.00
N LYS A 155 10.51 5.22 -12.61
CA LYS A 155 9.78 5.25 -13.90
C LYS A 155 10.46 4.46 -15.03
N ASP A 156 11.79 4.47 -15.07
CA ASP A 156 12.60 3.81 -16.09
C ASP A 156 13.09 2.42 -15.66
N CYS A 157 12.61 1.93 -14.52
CA CYS A 157 12.98 0.61 -14.00
C CYS A 157 11.95 -0.44 -14.39
N ASP A 158 12.44 -1.62 -14.78
CA ASP A 158 11.63 -2.79 -15.09
C ASP A 158 11.31 -3.58 -13.82
N PHE A 159 10.31 -3.14 -13.07
CA PHE A 159 9.84 -3.83 -11.87
C PHE A 159 8.35 -4.14 -11.98
N ASP A 160 8.01 -5.41 -11.83
CA ASP A 160 6.64 -5.86 -11.65
C ASP A 160 6.23 -5.69 -10.18
N ILE A 161 5.13 -4.96 -9.99
CA ILE A 161 4.57 -4.64 -8.69
C ILE A 161 3.18 -5.26 -8.60
N ARG A 162 2.93 -5.95 -7.48
CA ARG A 162 1.59 -6.39 -7.10
C ARG A 162 1.07 -5.55 -5.93
N ILE A 163 -0.08 -4.93 -6.13
CA ILE A 163 -0.87 -4.30 -5.07
C ILE A 163 -1.90 -5.31 -4.60
N ASN A 164 -1.86 -5.60 -3.32
CA ASN A 164 -2.85 -6.45 -2.66
C ASN A 164 -3.75 -5.58 -1.79
N VAL A 165 -5.05 -5.84 -1.80
CA VAL A 165 -6.03 -5.14 -0.96
C VAL A 165 -7.00 -6.14 -0.34
N VAL A 166 -7.14 -6.05 0.98
CA VAL A 166 -8.11 -6.82 1.77
C VAL A 166 -9.11 -5.85 2.39
N LYS A 167 -10.40 -6.12 2.15
CA LYS A 167 -11.52 -5.37 2.73
C LYS A 167 -11.61 -5.71 4.23
N ILE A 168 -11.73 -4.67 5.05
CA ILE A 168 -11.92 -4.78 6.50
C ILE A 168 -13.24 -4.09 6.81
N GLU A 169 -14.31 -4.86 6.82
CA GLU A 169 -15.63 -4.35 7.19
C GLU A 169 -15.75 -4.34 8.72
N SER A 170 -15.18 -3.30 9.33
CA SER A 170 -15.27 -3.10 10.78
C SER A 170 -16.07 -1.85 11.11
N THR A 171 -16.87 -1.94 12.17
CA THR A 171 -17.53 -0.80 12.80
C THR A 171 -16.57 0.05 13.63
N ASN A 172 -15.37 -0.44 13.94
CA ASN A 172 -14.39 0.25 14.80
C ASN A 172 -13.03 0.42 14.12
N SER A 173 -12.71 1.68 13.79
CA SER A 173 -11.44 2.05 13.18
C SER A 173 -10.19 1.75 14.01
N MET A 174 -10.32 1.47 15.32
CA MET A 174 -9.19 1.04 16.15
C MET A 174 -8.63 -0.31 15.69
N TYR A 175 -9.49 -1.24 15.29
CA TYR A 175 -9.09 -2.57 14.86
C TYR A 175 -8.22 -2.52 13.61
N LEU A 176 -8.48 -1.54 12.73
CA LEU A 176 -7.69 -1.34 11.52
C LEU A 176 -6.20 -1.11 11.83
N ASN A 177 -5.88 -0.28 12.82
CA ASN A 177 -4.50 -0.01 13.22
C ASN A 177 -3.83 -1.22 13.90
N ILE A 178 -4.59 -1.98 14.70
CA ILE A 178 -4.08 -3.20 15.35
C ILE A 178 -3.75 -4.25 14.29
N ILE A 179 -4.68 -4.47 13.35
CA ILE A 179 -4.51 -5.40 12.23
C ILE A 179 -3.31 -4.98 11.36
N GLU A 180 -3.17 -3.69 11.03
CA GLU A 180 -2.01 -3.17 10.28
C GLU A 180 -0.70 -3.57 10.95
N LYS A 181 -0.58 -3.33 12.25
CA LYS A 181 0.65 -3.60 13.00
C LYS A 181 1.00 -5.08 12.99
N LEU A 182 0.01 -5.95 13.23
CA LEU A 182 0.23 -7.41 13.24
C LEU A 182 0.56 -7.96 11.85
N VAL A 183 -0.10 -7.46 10.81
CA VAL A 183 0.18 -7.85 9.42
C VAL A 183 1.56 -7.34 9.01
N ALA A 184 1.93 -6.10 9.33
CA ALA A 184 3.25 -5.55 9.04
C ALA A 184 4.38 -6.33 9.76
N GLN A 185 4.16 -6.78 10.99
CA GLN A 185 5.11 -7.65 11.70
C GLN A 185 5.34 -8.98 10.99
N LYS A 186 4.30 -9.54 10.37
CA LYS A 186 4.37 -10.80 9.61
C LYS A 186 4.97 -10.61 8.21
N LEU A 187 4.55 -9.59 7.47
CA LEU A 187 5.01 -9.28 6.11
C LEU A 187 6.40 -8.63 6.07
N LYS A 188 6.83 -8.00 7.17
CA LYS A 188 8.15 -7.36 7.31
C LYS A 188 8.47 -6.39 6.17
N PRO A 189 7.64 -5.35 5.92
CA PRO A 189 7.85 -4.44 4.81
C PRO A 189 9.18 -3.71 4.89
N LEU A 190 9.79 -3.44 3.74
CA LEU A 190 11.11 -2.80 3.63
C LEU A 190 11.09 -1.28 3.93
N CYS A 191 9.92 -0.63 3.82
CA CYS A 191 9.73 0.77 4.20
C CYS A 191 8.36 1.00 4.86
N GLY A 192 8.16 2.18 5.45
CA GLY A 192 6.97 2.51 6.24
C GLY A 192 7.22 2.45 7.75
N ARG A 193 6.41 3.19 8.51
CA ARG A 193 6.49 3.27 9.98
C ARG A 193 5.52 2.25 10.58
N HIS A 194 6.03 1.07 10.90
CA HIS A 194 5.27 -0.02 11.53
C HIS A 194 6.04 -0.57 12.74
#